data_AF-A0AAE4ZD55-F1
#
_entry.id   AF-A0AAE4ZD55-F1
#
_cell.length_a   1.000
_cell.length_b   1.000
_cell.length_c   1.000
_cell.angle_alpha   90.00
_cell.angle_beta   90.00
_cell.angle_gamma   90.00
#
_symmetry.space_group_name_H-M   'P 1'
#
loop_
_entity.id
_entity.type
_entity.pdbx_description
1 polymer ?
#
loop_
_entity_poly.entity_id
_entity_poly.type
_entity_poly.pdbx_seq_one_letter_code
_entity_poly.pdbx_strand_id
1 'polypeptide(L)'
;MSAILVEYLPILIFLGIAVGLAGIILLAAYVIAPQRPDSEKLSAYECGFEAFDDARSKFDVRFYLVAILFIIFDLEVAFLFPWA
;
A
#
# COMPACT_ATOMS: atom_id res chain seq x y z
N MET A 1 -13.05 28.47 -12.88
CA MET A 1 -13.26 27.01 -12.71
C MET A 1 -12.39 26.22 -13.67
N SER A 2 -12.49 26.42 -15.00
CA SER A 2 -11.67 25.70 -15.99
C SER A 2 -10.16 25.86 -15.80
N ALA A 3 -9.66 27.06 -15.50
CA ALA A 3 -8.23 27.30 -15.26
C ALA A 3 -7.67 26.47 -14.09
N ILE A 4 -8.40 26.40 -12.98
CA ILE A 4 -8.03 25.60 -11.80
C ILE A 4 -8.00 24.10 -12.14
N LEU A 5 -8.98 23.58 -12.90
CA LEU A 5 -8.98 22.16 -13.31
C LEU A 5 -7.78 21.82 -14.22
N VAL A 6 -7.33 22.76 -15.05
CA VAL A 6 -6.15 22.58 -15.89
C VAL A 6 -4.86 22.46 -15.06
N GLU A 7 -4.80 23.08 -13.88
CA GLU A 7 -3.65 22.94 -12.96
C GLU A 7 -3.55 21.55 -12.31
N TYR A 8 -4.67 20.82 -12.18
CA TYR A 8 -4.66 19.43 -11.69
C TYR A 8 -4.31 18.41 -12.78
N LEU A 9 -4.39 18.78 -14.06
CA LEU A 9 -4.13 17.87 -15.17
C LEU A 9 -2.70 17.28 -15.14
N PRO A 10 -1.63 18.06 -14.87
CA PRO A 10 -0.28 17.52 -14.70
C PRO A 10 -0.17 16.48 -13.57
N ILE A 11 -0.90 16.67 -12.46
CA ILE A 11 -0.90 15.74 -11.32
C ILE A 11 -1.50 14.39 -11.74
N LEU A 12 -2.62 14.42 -12.47
CA LEU A 12 -3.26 13.21 -13.00
C LEU A 12 -2.39 12.50 -14.04
N ILE A 13 -1.74 13.26 -14.93
CA ILE A 13 -0.81 12.70 -15.91
C ILE A 13 0.36 12.01 -15.19
N PHE A 14 0.95 12.68 -14.19
CA PHE A 14 2.04 12.12 -13.40
C PHE A 14 1.63 10.83 -12.68
N LEU A 15 0.45 10.83 -12.03
CA LEU A 15 -0.10 9.63 -11.39
C LEU A 15 -0.30 8.50 -12.40
N GLY A 16 -0.84 8.80 -13.58
CA GLY A 16 -1.04 7.83 -14.66
C GLY A 16 0.28 7.24 -15.15
N ILE A 17 1.32 8.06 -15.34
CA ILE A 17 2.66 7.61 -15.71
C ILE A 17 3.26 6.74 -14.60
N ALA A 18 3.14 7.14 -13.33
CA ALA A 18 3.68 6.39 -12.20
C ALA A 18 3.04 5.00 -12.07
N VAL A 19 1.71 4.93 -12.12
CA VAL A 19 0.96 3.66 -12.09
C VAL A 19 1.27 2.82 -13.33
N GLY A 20 1.30 3.44 -14.51
CA GLY A 20 1.64 2.76 -15.76
C GLY A 20 3.05 2.16 -15.75
N LEU A 21 4.04 2.91 -15.29
CA LEU A 21 5.42 2.45 -15.18
C LEU A 21 5.55 1.32 -14.15
N ALA A 22 4.93 1.45 -12.98
CA ALA A 22 4.91 0.39 -11.97
C ALA A 22 4.27 -0.90 -12.54
N GLY A 23 3.15 -0.76 -13.25
CA GLY A 23 2.50 -1.86 -13.94
C GLY A 23 3.37 -2.52 -15.01
N ILE A 24 4.03 -1.73 -15.85
CA ILE A 24 4.96 -2.23 -16.88
C ILE A 24 6.11 -3.00 -16.25
N ILE A 25 6.72 -2.49 -15.18
CA ILE A 25 7.85 -3.14 -14.51
C ILE A 25 7.40 -4.47 -13.89
N LEU A 26 6.27 -4.51 -13.18
CA LEU A 26 5.74 -5.73 -12.59
C LEU A 26 5.35 -6.76 -13.65
N LEU A 27 4.70 -6.33 -14.74
CA LEU A 27 4.34 -7.20 -15.86
C LEU A 27 5.59 -7.75 -16.55
N ALA A 28 6.59 -6.91 -16.81
CA ALA A 28 7.85 -7.34 -17.39
C ALA A 28 8.55 -8.35 -16.49
N ALA A 29 8.60 -8.11 -15.17
CA ALA A 29 9.17 -9.08 -14.22
C ALA A 29 8.42 -10.42 -14.28
N TYR A 30 7.10 -10.40 -14.34
CA TYR A 30 6.28 -11.62 -14.41
C TYR A 30 6.48 -12.39 -15.73
N VAL A 31 6.53 -11.70 -16.88
CA VAL A 31 6.63 -12.30 -18.22
C VAL A 31 8.05 -12.76 -18.56
N ILE A 32 9.07 -11.99 -18.15
CA ILE A 32 10.47 -12.28 -18.50
C ILE A 32 11.09 -13.30 -17.53
N ALA A 33 10.70 -13.30 -16.25
CA ALA A 33 11.29 -14.19 -15.27
C ALA A 33 10.88 -15.66 -15.51
N PRO A 34 11.80 -16.64 -15.38
CA PRO A 34 11.45 -18.05 -15.41
C PRO A 34 10.52 -18.42 -14.26
N GLN A 35 9.27 -18.77 -14.58
CA GLN A 35 8.27 -19.21 -13.59
C GLN A 35 8.43 -20.72 -13.34
N ARG A 36 8.97 -21.09 -12.18
CA ARG A 36 9.10 -22.50 -11.72
C ARG A 36 8.49 -22.69 -10.33
N PRO A 37 7.15 -22.60 -10.20
CA PRO A 37 6.47 -22.85 -8.94
C PRO A 37 6.58 -24.32 -8.54
N ASP A 38 6.81 -24.56 -7.26
CA ASP A 38 6.69 -25.86 -6.61
C ASP A 38 6.03 -25.66 -5.24
N SER A 39 5.59 -26.75 -4.60
CA SER A 39 4.83 -26.68 -3.34
C SER A 39 5.60 -26.00 -2.21
N GLU A 40 6.92 -26.18 -2.16
CA GLU A 40 7.79 -25.59 -1.13
C GLU A 40 8.07 -24.12 -1.38
N LYS A 41 8.25 -23.69 -2.63
CA LYS A 41 8.40 -22.26 -2.98
C LYS A 41 7.14 -21.43 -2.72
N LEU A 42 5.99 -22.08 -2.76
CA LEU A 42 4.69 -21.45 -2.53
C LEU A 42 4.20 -21.59 -1.08
N SER A 43 4.91 -22.36 -0.25
CA SER A 43 4.57 -22.50 1.18
C SER A 43 5.01 -21.25 1.96
N ALA A 44 4.41 -21.05 3.13
CA ALA A 44 4.79 -19.96 4.02
C ALA A 44 6.23 -20.13 4.48
N TYR A 45 6.98 -19.02 4.53
CA TYR A 45 8.35 -19.05 5.04
C TYR A 45 8.34 -19.24 6.57
N GLU A 46 8.77 -20.42 7.02
CA GLU A 46 8.97 -20.76 8.43
C GLU A 46 10.29 -21.51 8.60
N CYS A 47 11.39 -20.96 8.07
CA CYS A 47 12.74 -21.56 8.16
C CYS A 47 12.86 -23.03 7.70
N GLY A 48 11.99 -23.49 6.78
CA GLY A 48 11.95 -24.87 6.28
C GLY A 48 11.04 -25.82 7.07
N PHE A 49 10.24 -25.29 8.00
CA PHE A 49 9.21 -26.02 8.72
C PHE A 49 7.81 -25.72 8.15
N GLU A 50 6.85 -26.58 8.47
CA GLU A 50 5.44 -26.26 8.26
C GLU A 50 5.03 -25.12 9.19
N ALA A 51 4.19 -24.22 8.71
CA ALA A 51 3.72 -23.07 9.49
C ALA A 51 3.12 -23.56 10.83
N PHE A 52 3.71 -23.10 11.93
CA PHE A 52 3.25 -23.41 13.26
C PHE A 52 2.04 -22.53 13.62
N ASP A 53 1.06 -23.12 14.31
CA ASP A 53 -0.13 -22.46 14.85
C ASP A 53 -1.09 -21.80 13.85
N ASP A 54 -2.32 -21.53 14.32
CA ASP A 54 -3.30 -20.74 13.57
C ASP A 54 -2.88 -19.27 13.55
N ALA A 55 -2.81 -18.66 12.37
CA ALA A 55 -2.46 -17.26 12.17
C ALA A 55 -3.49 -16.27 12.78
N ARG A 56 -4.60 -16.76 13.34
CA ARG A 56 -5.69 -15.97 13.95
C ARG A 56 -5.41 -15.53 15.39
N SER A 57 -4.17 -15.15 15.68
CA SER A 57 -3.84 -14.53 16.97
C SER A 57 -4.44 -13.13 17.08
N LYS A 58 -4.72 -12.69 18.31
CA LYS A 58 -5.13 -11.31 18.56
C LYS A 58 -3.92 -10.40 18.35
N PHE A 59 -4.04 -9.47 17.41
CA PHE A 59 -3.06 -8.40 17.26
C PHE A 59 -3.07 -7.48 18.48
N ASP A 60 -1.91 -6.89 18.79
CA ASP A 60 -1.77 -5.97 19.92
C ASP A 60 -2.68 -4.74 19.72
N VAL A 61 -3.46 -4.39 20.76
CA VAL A 61 -4.37 -3.24 20.77
C VAL A 61 -3.65 -1.91 20.53
N ARG A 62 -2.33 -1.86 20.70
CA ARG A 62 -1.51 -0.67 20.45
C ARG A 62 -1.61 -0.18 19.01
N PHE A 63 -1.73 -1.07 18.01
CA PHE A 63 -1.94 -0.64 16.62
C PHE A 63 -3.26 0.11 16.45
N TYR A 64 -4.31 -0.35 17.12
CA TYR A 64 -5.60 0.32 17.15
C TYR A 64 -5.53 1.68 17.84
N LEU A 65 -4.86 1.76 18.99
CA LEU A 65 -4.69 3.02 19.72
C LEU A 65 -3.92 4.06 18.91
N VAL A 66 -2.87 3.65 18.18
CA VAL A 66 -2.12 4.55 17.29
C VAL A 66 -3.00 5.02 16.12
N ALA A 67 -3.77 4.12 15.50
CA ALA A 67 -4.63 4.46 14.37
C ALA A 67 -5.76 5.43 14.76
N ILE A 68 -6.45 5.19 15.88
CA ILE A 68 -7.53 6.09 16.33
C ILE A 68 -6.98 7.45 16.76
N LEU A 69 -5.82 7.48 17.40
CA LEU A 69 -5.15 8.72 17.78
C LEU A 69 -4.74 9.52 16.54
N PHE A 70 -4.18 8.84 15.51
CA PHE A 70 -3.85 9.47 14.23
C PHE A 70 -5.09 10.08 13.57
N ILE A 71 -6.22 9.36 13.53
CA ILE A 71 -7.47 9.87 12.94
C ILE A 71 -7.95 11.13 13.66
N ILE A 72 -7.92 11.14 14.99
CA ILE A 72 -8.36 12.30 15.79
C ILE A 72 -7.44 13.50 15.50
N PHE A 73 -6.12 13.31 15.56
CA PHE A 73 -5.17 14.40 15.30
C PHE A 73 -5.19 14.91 13.86
N ASP A 74 -5.35 14.03 12.87
CA ASP A 74 -5.48 14.44 11.47
C ASP A 74 -6.73 15.31 11.27
N LEU A 75 -7.83 14.92 11.90
CA LEU A 75 -9.06 15.70 11.91
C LEU A 75 -8.88 17.05 12.64
N GLU A 76 -8.22 17.08 13.79
CA GLU A 76 -7.88 18.34 14.49
C GLU A 76 -7.05 19.26 13.61
N VAL A 77 -6.03 18.72 12.94
CA VAL A 77 -5.18 19.48 12.01
C VAL A 77 -5.99 20.03 10.84
N ALA A 78 -6.94 19.27 10.29
CA ALA A 78 -7.86 19.76 9.25
C ALA A 78 -8.70 20.96 9.70
N PHE A 79 -9.01 21.09 11.00
CA PHE A 79 -9.67 22.27 11.58
C PHE A 79 -8.71 23.41 11.93
N LEU A 80 -7.43 23.12 12.21
CA LEU A 80 -6.42 24.14 12.44
C LEU A 80 -5.96 24.81 11.14
N PHE A 81 -5.96 24.09 10.01
CA PHE A 81 -5.53 24.60 8.71
C PHE A 81 -6.27 25.86 8.22
N PRO A 82 -7.61 25.98 8.36
CA PRO A 82 -8.32 27.21 8.00
C PRO A 82 -8.08 28.40 8.94
N TRP A 83 -7.59 28.14 10.17
CA TRP A 83 -7.27 29.17 11.16
C TRP A 83 -5.83 29.68 11.04
N ALA A 84 -4.90 28.83 10.59
CA ALA A 84 -3.51 29.15 10.27
C ALA A 84 -3.37 29.85 8.91
#